data_AF-K1T0H9-F1
#
_entry.id   AF-K1T0H9-F1
#
_cell.length_a   1.000
_cell.length_b   1.000
_cell.length_c   1.000
_cell.angle_alpha   90.00
_cell.angle_beta   90.00
_cell.angle_gamma   90.00
#
_symmetry.space_group_name_H-M   'P 1'
#
loop_
_entity.id
_entity.type
_entity.pdbx_description
1 polymer ?
#
loop_
_entity_poly.entity_id
_entity_poly.type
_entity_poly.pdbx_seq_one_letter_code
_entity_poly.pdbx_strand_id
1 'polypeptide(L)'
;DAIQDPVSLQEPVYGDDTENIYVEDQIKDKKNSDENWADDITLLEVMKKLKEKERNIINKRFFEGRTQMEVAEEIGISQAQVSRLEKNAIEHIKKLYN
;
A
#
# COMPACT_ATOMS: atom_id res chain seq x y z
N ASP A 1 -5.48 13.38 -31.30
CA ASP A 1 -4.02 13.18 -31.38
C ASP A 1 -3.32 14.00 -30.33
N ALA A 2 -2.67 13.35 -29.37
CA ALA A 2 -1.77 13.98 -28.42
C ALA A 2 -0.40 13.29 -28.54
N ILE A 3 0.34 13.68 -29.57
CA ILE A 3 1.75 13.33 -29.71
C ILE A 3 2.51 14.43 -28.98
N GLN A 4 2.93 14.16 -27.74
CA GLN A 4 3.96 14.98 -27.10
C GLN A 4 5.33 14.40 -27.49
N ASP A 5 6.18 15.24 -28.05
CA ASP A 5 7.55 14.89 -28.40
C ASP A 5 8.37 14.49 -27.15
N PRO A 6 9.25 13.48 -27.24
CA PRO A 6 10.03 13.01 -26.10
C PRO A 6 11.06 14.06 -25.68
N VAL A 7 11.00 14.48 -24.41
CA VAL A 7 11.96 15.39 -23.80
C VAL A 7 13.25 14.64 -23.48
N SER A 8 14.42 15.24 -23.73
CA SER A 8 15.72 14.61 -23.50
C SER A 8 16.09 14.64 -22.02
N LEU A 9 16.55 13.51 -21.47
CA LEU A 9 16.90 13.33 -20.05
C LEU A 9 18.14 14.13 -19.58
N GLN A 10 18.83 14.79 -20.51
CA GLN A 10 20.12 15.44 -20.27
C GLN A 10 20.05 16.98 -20.28
N GLU A 11 18.84 17.56 -20.31
CA GLU A 11 18.71 19.01 -20.21
C GLU A 11 18.87 19.49 -18.75
N PRO A 12 19.81 20.40 -18.49
CA PRO A 12 19.90 21.06 -17.19
C PRO A 12 18.75 22.06 -17.03
N VAL A 13 18.06 22.00 -15.88
CA VAL A 13 17.04 22.99 -15.51
C VAL A 13 17.77 24.22 -14.97
N TYR A 14 17.54 25.39 -15.57
CA TYR A 14 18.19 26.66 -15.21
C TYR A 14 18.23 26.90 -13.69
N GLY A 15 19.46 27.07 -13.17
CA GLY A 15 19.76 27.52 -11.81
C GLY A 15 21.19 28.02 -11.74
N ASP A 16 21.35 29.30 -11.43
CA ASP A 16 22.63 29.99 -11.27
C ASP A 16 23.42 29.38 -10.09
N ASP A 17 24.69 29.08 -10.35
CA ASP A 17 25.81 28.93 -9.40
C ASP A 17 25.55 28.20 -8.06
N THR A 18 25.23 26.91 -8.10
CA THR A 18 25.84 25.80 -7.31
C THR A 18 24.95 24.56 -7.42
N GLU A 19 25.51 23.49 -7.98
CA GLU A 19 24.87 22.18 -8.25
C GLU A 19 23.94 22.15 -9.48
N ASN A 20 24.48 21.66 -10.61
CA ASN A 20 23.67 21.28 -11.77
C ASN A 20 22.78 20.11 -11.36
N ILE A 21 21.50 20.38 -11.10
CA ILE A 21 20.50 19.34 -10.86
C ILE A 21 20.08 18.79 -12.23
N TYR A 22 20.47 17.57 -12.53
CA TYR A 22 20.07 16.87 -13.76
C TYR A 22 18.71 16.18 -13.56
N VAL A 23 17.92 16.02 -14.62
CA VAL A 23 16.62 15.31 -14.56
C VAL A 23 16.79 13.86 -14.08
N GLU A 24 17.94 13.24 -14.36
CA GLU A 24 18.33 11.92 -13.85
C GLU A 24 18.49 11.84 -12.31
N ASP A 25 18.79 12.96 -11.63
CA ASP A 25 18.83 13.01 -10.17
C ASP A 25 17.42 13.03 -9.56
N GLN A 26 16.40 13.49 -10.30
CA GLN A 26 14.99 13.36 -9.87
C GLN A 26 14.40 11.97 -10.12
N ILE A 27 15.07 11.11 -10.90
CA ILE A 27 14.65 9.73 -11.16
C ILE A 27 15.26 8.76 -10.13
N LYS A 28 16.36 9.14 -9.50
CA LYS A 28 17.19 8.23 -8.70
C LYS A 28 16.58 7.72 -7.40
N ASP A 29 15.56 8.32 -6.81
CA ASP A 29 15.00 7.73 -5.58
C ASP A 29 13.55 8.07 -5.23
N LYS A 30 12.63 7.92 -6.19
CA LYS A 30 11.20 7.80 -5.83
C LYS A 30 10.83 6.42 -5.25
N LYS A 31 11.83 5.56 -5.05
CA LYS A 31 11.76 4.24 -4.39
C LYS A 31 12.61 4.20 -3.12
N ASN A 32 12.69 5.33 -2.40
CA ASN A 32 13.31 5.43 -1.08
C ASN A 32 12.93 4.20 -0.24
N SER A 33 13.90 3.31 -0.07
CA SER A 33 13.68 1.89 0.28
C SER A 33 13.53 1.66 1.78
N ASP A 34 13.76 2.69 2.59
CA ASP A 34 13.73 2.57 4.06
C ASP A 34 12.36 2.91 4.63
N GLU A 35 11.67 3.93 4.09
CA GLU A 35 10.31 4.29 4.51
C GLU A 35 9.31 3.19 4.14
N ASN A 36 9.37 2.68 2.90
CA ASN A 36 8.54 1.55 2.47
C ASN A 36 8.81 0.28 3.30
N TRP A 37 10.07 0.01 3.65
CA TRP A 37 10.45 -1.14 4.48
C TRP A 37 9.95 -0.99 5.93
N ALA A 38 10.06 0.21 6.51
CA ALA A 38 9.54 0.51 7.84
C ALA A 38 8.00 0.41 7.88
N ASP A 39 7.32 0.87 6.83
CA ASP A 39 5.86 0.75 6.66
C ASP A 39 5.43 -0.71 6.57
N ASP A 40 6.15 -1.54 5.80
CA ASP A 40 5.90 -2.97 5.66
C ASP A 40 6.06 -3.71 7.01
N ILE A 41 7.12 -3.41 7.77
CA ILE A 41 7.33 -3.98 9.11
C ILE A 41 6.20 -3.56 10.05
N THR A 42 5.82 -2.28 10.03
CA THR A 42 4.76 -1.75 10.88
C THR A 42 3.43 -2.43 10.57
N LEU A 43 3.08 -2.56 9.30
CA LEU A 43 1.86 -3.25 8.87
C LEU A 43 1.85 -4.71 9.31
N LEU A 44 2.98 -5.42 9.18
CA LEU A 44 3.10 -6.81 9.64
C LEU A 44 2.89 -6.95 11.15
N GLU A 45 3.45 -6.03 11.96
CA GLU A 45 3.23 -6.01 13.42
C GLU A 45 1.78 -5.70 13.78
N VAL A 46 1.14 -4.78 13.06
CA VAL A 46 -0.28 -4.48 13.23
C VAL A 46 -1.15 -5.69 12.89
N MET A 47 -0.87 -6.38 11.80
CA MET A 47 -1.57 -7.60 11.38
C MET A 47 -1.45 -8.73 12.40
N LYS A 48 -0.36 -8.82 13.15
CA LYS A 48 -0.19 -9.78 14.26
C LYS A 48 -1.08 -9.48 15.47
N LYS A 49 -1.51 -8.23 15.65
CA LYS A 49 -2.39 -7.80 16.77
C LYS A 49 -3.88 -8.06 16.47
N LEU A 50 -4.24 -8.36 15.23
CA LEU A 50 -5.60 -8.79 14.88
C LEU A 50 -5.91 -10.17 15.46
N LYS A 51 -7.18 -10.40 15.78
CA LYS A 51 -7.64 -11.75 16.13
C LYS A 51 -7.46 -12.68 14.93
N GLU A 52 -7.23 -13.96 15.18
CA GLU A 52 -6.97 -14.94 14.12
C GLU A 52 -8.02 -14.92 13.00
N LYS A 53 -9.31 -14.85 13.36
CA LYS A 53 -10.41 -14.76 12.39
C LYS A 53 -10.37 -13.47 11.55
N GLU A 54 -10.08 -12.34 12.17
CA GLU A 54 -9.97 -11.04 11.49
C GLU A 54 -8.77 -11.04 10.53
N ARG A 55 -7.61 -11.52 11.00
CA ARG A 55 -6.41 -11.67 10.17
C ARG A 55 -6.65 -12.56 8.96
N ASN A 56 -7.33 -13.70 9.15
CA ASN A 56 -7.67 -14.61 8.06
C ASN A 56 -8.59 -13.94 7.03
N ILE A 57 -9.63 -13.24 7.50
CA ILE A 57 -10.52 -12.47 6.62
C ILE A 57 -9.72 -11.42 5.82
N ILE A 58 -8.87 -10.62 6.48
CA ILE A 58 -8.06 -9.61 5.79
C ILE A 58 -7.11 -10.25 4.76
N ASN A 59 -6.44 -11.35 5.11
CA ASN A 59 -5.57 -12.07 4.17
C ASN A 59 -6.33 -12.50 2.91
N LYS A 60 -7.47 -13.15 3.08
CA LYS A 60 -8.30 -13.60 1.94
C LYS A 60 -8.82 -12.45 1.09
N ARG A 61 -9.22 -11.35 1.73
CA ARG A 61 -9.85 -10.21 1.06
C ARG A 61 -8.84 -9.35 0.28
N PHE A 62 -7.66 -9.12 0.84
CA PHE A 62 -6.71 -8.15 0.29
C PHE A 62 -5.48 -8.77 -0.37
N PHE A 63 -5.09 -10.00 0.02
CA PHE A 63 -3.92 -10.68 -0.54
C PHE A 63 -4.31 -11.81 -1.50
N GLU A 64 -5.41 -12.52 -1.23
CA GLU A 64 -5.93 -13.57 -2.12
C GLU A 64 -7.02 -13.05 -3.08
N GLY A 65 -7.51 -11.82 -2.89
CA GLY A 65 -8.51 -11.19 -3.77
C GLY A 65 -9.92 -11.79 -3.71
N ARG A 66 -10.25 -12.56 -2.67
CA ARG A 66 -11.57 -13.21 -2.54
C ARG A 66 -12.67 -12.21 -2.22
N THR A 67 -13.89 -12.45 -2.70
CA THR A 67 -15.09 -11.68 -2.34
C THR A 67 -15.55 -11.95 -0.90
N GLN A 68 -16.34 -11.04 -0.30
CA GLN A 68 -16.88 -11.28 1.05
C GLN A 68 -17.79 -12.50 1.10
N MET A 69 -18.51 -12.79 0.00
CA MET A 69 -19.38 -13.97 -0.08
C MET A 69 -18.57 -15.26 -0.11
N GLU A 70 -17.49 -15.32 -0.89
CA GLU A 70 -16.60 -16.49 -0.92
C GLU A 70 -15.93 -16.74 0.44
N VAL A 71 -15.50 -15.66 1.12
CA VAL A 71 -14.94 -15.77 2.49
C VAL A 71 -16.00 -16.22 3.49
N ALA A 72 -17.24 -15.73 3.36
CA ALA A 72 -18.37 -16.13 4.20
C ALA A 72 -18.69 -17.61 4.06
N GLU A 73 -18.72 -18.10 2.82
CA GLU A 73 -18.95 -19.51 2.50
C GLU A 73 -17.83 -20.41 3.06
N GLU A 74 -16.56 -20.04 2.86
CA GLU A 74 -15.40 -20.81 3.34
C GLU A 74 -15.35 -20.89 4.87
N ILE A 75 -15.67 -19.80 5.57
CA ILE A 75 -15.61 -19.73 7.05
C ILE A 75 -16.90 -20.26 7.70
N GLY A 76 -17.99 -20.41 6.93
CA GLY A 76 -19.28 -20.87 7.43
C GLY A 76 -20.03 -19.83 8.28
N ILE A 77 -19.92 -18.54 7.93
CA ILE A 77 -20.65 -17.44 8.58
C ILE A 77 -21.40 -16.59 7.55
N SER A 78 -22.31 -15.71 7.98
CA SER A 78 -23.00 -14.84 7.03
C SER A 78 -22.08 -13.75 6.46
N GLN A 79 -22.37 -13.29 5.24
CA GLN A 79 -21.65 -12.16 4.63
C GLN A 79 -21.72 -10.90 5.51
N ALA A 80 -22.85 -10.64 6.17
CA ALA A 80 -22.98 -9.53 7.11
C ALA A 80 -22.03 -9.66 8.31
N GLN A 81 -21.77 -10.88 8.80
CA GLN A 81 -20.78 -11.12 9.84
C GLN A 81 -19.35 -10.91 9.32
N VAL A 82 -19.02 -11.39 8.11
CA VAL A 82 -17.71 -11.11 7.48
C VAL A 82 -17.50 -9.60 7.34
N SER A 83 -18.50 -8.88 6.84
CA SER A 83 -18.44 -7.42 6.68
C SER A 83 -18.13 -6.70 7.99
N ARG A 84 -18.78 -7.10 9.10
CA ARG A 84 -18.50 -6.54 10.43
C ARG A 84 -17.08 -6.84 10.91
N LEU A 85 -16.61 -8.07 10.73
CA LEU A 85 -15.26 -8.47 11.13
C LEU A 85 -14.19 -7.74 10.29
N GLU A 86 -14.39 -7.63 8.98
CA GLU A 86 -13.51 -6.87 8.08
C GLU A 86 -13.45 -5.40 8.49
N LYS A 87 -14.59 -4.77 8.76
CA LYS A 87 -14.64 -3.38 9.23
C LYS A 87 -13.88 -3.19 10.55
N ASN A 88 -14.15 -4.05 11.55
CA ASN A 88 -13.47 -3.98 12.84
C ASN A 88 -11.95 -4.16 12.70
N ALA A 89 -11.53 -5.09 11.86
CA ALA A 89 -10.11 -5.33 11.57
C ALA A 89 -9.46 -4.09 10.95
N ILE A 90 -10.10 -3.46 9.96
CA ILE A 90 -9.62 -2.23 9.32
C ILE A 90 -9.54 -1.07 10.33
N GLU A 91 -10.54 -0.91 11.20
CA GLU A 91 -10.53 0.11 12.25
C GLU A 91 -9.37 -0.12 13.23
N HIS A 92 -9.09 -1.38 13.58
CA HIS A 92 -7.98 -1.73 14.45
C HIS A 92 -6.63 -1.43 13.77
N ILE A 93 -6.49 -1.76 12.48
CA ILE A 93 -5.29 -1.44 11.69
C ILE A 93 -5.05 0.08 11.69
N LYS A 94 -6.08 0.87 11.34
CA LYS A 94 -5.98 2.34 11.30
C LYS A 94 -5.60 2.94 12.65
N LYS A 95 -6.11 2.40 13.76
CA LYS A 95 -5.79 2.89 15.10
C LYS A 95 -4.36 2.61 15.52
N LEU A 96 -3.78 1.50 15.05
CA LEU A 96 -2.42 1.10 15.42
C LEU A 96 -1.34 1.69 14.51
N TYR A 97 -1.74 2.14 13.31
CA TYR A 97 -0.86 2.79 12.33
C TYR A 97 -0.71 4.30 12.59
N ASN A 98 -1.72 4.94 13.18
CA ASN A 98 -1.67 6.34 13.63
C ASN A 98 -1.06 6.46 15.04
#